data_AF-A0A942EMN4-F1
#
_entry.id   AF-A0A942EMN4-F1
#
_cell.length_a   1.000
_cell.length_b   1.000
_cell.length_c   1.000
_cell.angle_alpha   90.00
_cell.angle_beta   90.00
_cell.angle_gamma   90.00
#
_symmetry.space_group_name_H-M   'P 1'
#
loop_
_entity.id
_entity.type
_entity.pdbx_description
1 polymer ?
#
loop_
_entity_poly.entity_id
_entity_poly.type
_entity_poly.pdbx_seq_one_letter_code
_entity_poly.pdbx_strand_id
1 'polypeptide(L)'
;MQLTALYVSNNQLQSLPREIGQLVQLTALYVSFNQLQSLPREIGQLVQLTALYVFFNRLQSLPATLARLQRSCTIIAEGNHLTLRAIQAFQQEIAIQQATNATLGPRFLFSIY
;
A
#
# COMPACT_ATOMS: atom_id res chain seq x y z
N MET A 1 -10.69 13.24 -18.70
CA MET A 1 -10.58 13.35 -17.23
C MET A 1 -9.76 12.16 -16.76
N GLN A 2 -8.75 12.36 -15.91
CA GLN A 2 -7.94 11.27 -15.35
C GLN A 2 -8.37 11.03 -13.90
N LEU A 3 -8.43 9.76 -13.47
CA LEU A 3 -8.84 9.41 -12.11
C LEU A 3 -7.69 9.69 -11.14
N THR A 4 -7.95 10.54 -10.15
CA THR A 4 -6.96 10.95 -9.13
C THR A 4 -7.25 10.36 -7.75
N ALA A 5 -8.50 10.02 -7.45
CA ALA A 5 -8.89 9.38 -6.20
C ALA A 5 -9.87 8.24 -6.47
N LEU A 6 -9.65 7.10 -5.80
CA LEU A 6 -10.50 5.92 -5.89
C LEU A 6 -10.99 5.54 -4.49
N TYR A 7 -12.32 5.51 -4.35
CA TYR A 7 -13.01 5.17 -3.10
C TYR A 7 -13.82 3.90 -3.30
N VAL A 8 -13.37 2.82 -2.65
CA VAL A 8 -14.01 1.49 -2.69
C VAL A 8 -14.07 0.85 -1.30
N SER A 9 -13.97 1.67 -0.25
CA SER A 9 -14.11 1.24 1.14
C SER A 9 -15.52 0.74 1.46
N ASN A 10 -15.66 -0.07 2.51
CA ASN A 10 -16.93 -0.65 2.98
C ASN A 10 -17.59 -1.57 1.96
N ASN A 11 -16.80 -2.50 1.42
CA ASN A 11 -17.27 -3.51 0.47
C ASN A 11 -16.85 -4.91 0.93
N GLN A 12 -17.06 -5.90 0.07
CA GLN A 12 -16.66 -7.29 0.28
C GLN A 12 -15.54 -7.72 -0.67
N LEU A 13 -14.69 -6.76 -1.10
CA LEU A 13 -13.60 -7.05 -2.03
C LEU A 13 -12.61 -8.00 -1.38
N GLN A 14 -12.31 -9.10 -2.07
CA GLN A 14 -11.30 -10.07 -1.65
C GLN A 14 -9.93 -9.82 -2.29
N SER A 15 -9.91 -9.08 -3.40
CA SER A 15 -8.71 -8.70 -4.13
C SER A 15 -8.90 -7.37 -4.86
N LEU A 16 -7.78 -6.77 -5.26
CA LEU A 16 -7.75 -5.70 -6.26
C LEU A 16 -7.19 -6.27 -7.57
N PRO A 17 -7.74 -5.86 -8.74
CA PRO A 17 -7.20 -6.29 -10.03
C PRO A 17 -5.81 -5.71 -10.25
N ARG A 18 -4.94 -6.41 -11.01
CA ARG A 18 -3.60 -5.90 -11.37
C ARG A 18 -3.66 -4.60 -12.16
N GLU A 19 -4.76 -4.38 -12.87
CA GLU A 19 -5.05 -3.19 -13.67
C GLU A 19 -5.10 -1.91 -12.81
N ILE A 20 -5.18 -2.01 -11.47
CA ILE A 20 -5.03 -0.87 -10.56
C ILE A 20 -3.74 -0.09 -10.86
N GLY A 21 -2.65 -0.76 -11.24
CA GLY A 21 -1.37 -0.12 -11.57
C GLY A 21 -1.40 0.80 -12.81
N GLN A 22 -2.43 0.69 -13.64
CA GLN A 22 -2.63 1.56 -14.80
C GLN A 22 -3.13 2.96 -14.40
N LEU A 23 -3.64 3.13 -13.17
CA LEU A 23 -4.12 4.40 -12.64
C LEU A 23 -2.94 5.27 -12.17
N VAL A 24 -1.95 5.50 -13.02
CA VAL A 24 -0.66 6.16 -12.66
C VAL A 24 -0.77 7.60 -12.14
N GLN A 25 -1.95 8.19 -12.26
CA GLN A 25 -2.30 9.55 -11.81
C GLN A 25 -3.04 9.55 -10.47
N LEU A 26 -3.27 8.37 -9.90
CA LEU A 26 -3.95 8.20 -8.62
C LEU A 26 -3.06 8.74 -7.50
N THR A 27 -3.60 9.69 -6.75
CA THR A 27 -2.95 10.29 -5.58
C THR A 27 -3.51 9.72 -4.28
N ALA A 28 -4.76 9.24 -4.28
CA ALA A 28 -5.39 8.64 -3.11
C ALA A 28 -6.17 7.36 -3.42
N LEU A 29 -5.93 6.32 -2.63
CA LEU A 29 -6.60 5.03 -2.74
C LEU A 29 -7.19 4.61 -1.38
N TYR A 30 -8.52 4.57 -1.31
CA TYR A 30 -9.28 4.21 -0.12
C TYR A 30 -9.98 2.86 -0.32
N VAL A 31 -9.49 1.82 0.36
CA VAL A 31 -9.95 0.42 0.22
C VAL A 31 -10.17 -0.24 1.60
N SER A 32 -10.23 0.57 2.66
CA SER A 32 -10.49 0.10 4.02
C SER A 32 -11.84 -0.60 4.19
N PHE A 33 -12.00 -1.41 5.23
CA PHE A 33 -13.21 -2.18 5.50
C PHE A 33 -13.61 -3.07 4.31
N ASN A 34 -12.70 -3.96 3.94
CA ASN A 34 -12.87 -4.98 2.91
C ASN A 34 -12.33 -6.34 3.43
N GLN A 35 -12.18 -7.32 2.55
CA GLN A 35 -11.67 -8.67 2.89
C GLN A 35 -10.38 -8.99 2.13
N LEU A 36 -9.59 -7.96 1.78
CA LEU A 36 -8.38 -8.13 0.98
C LEU A 36 -7.36 -8.99 1.74
N GLN A 37 -6.90 -10.07 1.11
CA GLN A 37 -5.87 -10.95 1.68
C GLN A 37 -4.45 -10.52 1.24
N SER A 38 -4.36 -9.83 0.10
CA SER A 38 -3.13 -9.28 -0.44
C SER A 38 -3.42 -8.03 -1.28
N LEU A 39 -2.37 -7.27 -1.58
CA LEU A 39 -2.39 -6.21 -2.58
C LEU A 39 -1.61 -6.68 -3.82
N PRO A 40 -2.07 -6.39 -5.05
CA PRO A 40 -1.32 -6.70 -6.25
C PRO A 40 0.00 -5.93 -6.25
N ARG A 41 1.08 -6.55 -6.73
CA ARG A 41 2.41 -5.91 -6.81
C ARG A 41 2.39 -4.64 -7.67
N GLU A 42 1.45 -4.56 -8.61
CA GLU A 42 1.24 -3.43 -9.52
C GLU A 42 0.87 -2.14 -8.78
N ILE A 43 0.47 -2.20 -7.50
CA ILE A 43 0.27 -0.99 -6.68
C ILE A 43 1.54 -0.12 -6.58
N GLY A 44 2.73 -0.71 -6.73
CA GLY A 44 4.00 0.04 -6.79
C GLY A 44 4.20 0.84 -8.07
N GLN A 45 3.29 0.76 -9.05
CA GLN A 45 3.28 1.60 -10.25
C GLN A 45 2.60 2.96 -10.01
N LEU A 46 1.88 3.10 -8.89
CA LEU A 46 1.16 4.31 -8.52
C LEU A 46 2.12 5.37 -7.94
N VAL A 47 3.08 5.82 -8.74
CA VAL A 47 4.19 6.68 -8.30
C VAL A 47 3.75 8.07 -7.80
N GLN A 48 2.51 8.48 -8.07
CA GLN A 48 1.90 9.72 -7.57
C GLN A 48 1.07 9.52 -6.30
N LEU A 49 0.96 8.29 -5.79
CA LEU A 49 0.16 7.99 -4.62
C LEU A 49 0.77 8.65 -3.38
N THR A 50 -0.03 9.43 -2.67
CA THR A 50 0.34 10.09 -1.42
C THR A 50 -0.44 9.51 -0.23
N ALA A 51 -1.53 8.80 -0.47
CA ALA A 51 -2.31 8.17 0.56
C ALA A 51 -2.86 6.79 0.13
N LEU A 52 -2.54 5.77 0.93
CA LEU A 52 -3.06 4.41 0.79
C LEU A 52 -3.72 3.97 2.10
N TYR A 53 -5.05 3.90 2.10
CA TYR A 53 -5.84 3.43 3.24
C TYR A 53 -6.34 2.01 2.97
N VAL A 54 -5.80 1.04 3.70
CA VAL A 54 -6.14 -0.39 3.60
C VAL A 54 -6.45 -1.00 4.97
N PHE A 55 -6.76 -0.15 5.95
CA PHE A 55 -7.04 -0.59 7.32
C PHE A 55 -8.36 -1.38 7.40
N PHE A 56 -8.49 -2.26 8.39
CA PHE A 56 -9.58 -3.25 8.50
C PHE A 56 -9.75 -4.08 7.22
N ASN A 57 -8.72 -4.86 6.90
CA ASN A 57 -8.69 -5.88 5.85
C ASN A 57 -8.08 -7.18 6.42
N ARG A 58 -7.69 -8.13 5.57
CA ARG A 58 -7.08 -9.41 5.98
C ARG A 58 -5.64 -9.55 5.46
N LEU A 59 -4.95 -8.44 5.21
CA LEU A 59 -3.60 -8.44 4.63
C LEU A 59 -2.61 -9.14 5.58
N GLN A 60 -1.88 -10.12 5.07
CA GLN A 60 -0.84 -10.83 5.84
C GLN A 60 0.55 -10.24 5.62
N SER A 61 0.73 -9.57 4.48
CA SER A 61 1.95 -8.90 4.08
C SER A 61 1.63 -7.72 3.16
N LEU A 62 2.66 -6.91 2.89
CA LEU A 62 2.62 -5.84 1.91
C LEU A 62 3.60 -6.17 0.79
N PRO A 63 3.24 -5.95 -0.48
CA PRO A 63 4.16 -6.21 -1.58
C PRO A 63 5.37 -5.27 -1.48
N ALA A 64 6.58 -5.82 -1.65
CA ALA A 64 7.84 -5.06 -1.62
C ALA A 64 7.85 -3.88 -2.60
N THR A 65 7.07 -3.96 -3.69
CA THR A 65 6.93 -2.87 -4.66
C THR A 65 6.35 -1.58 -4.07
N LEU A 66 5.65 -1.64 -2.94
CA LEU A 66 5.22 -0.44 -2.21
C LEU A 66 6.41 0.39 -1.69
N ALA A 67 7.59 -0.21 -1.50
CA ALA A 67 8.80 0.53 -1.13
C ALA A 67 9.25 1.54 -2.20
N ARG A 68 8.74 1.42 -3.44
CA ARG A 68 8.99 2.36 -4.56
C ARG A 68 8.14 3.63 -4.49
N LEU A 69 7.14 3.69 -3.61
CA LEU A 69 6.31 4.88 -3.46
C LEU A 69 7.11 6.02 -2.83
N GLN A 70 6.66 7.26 -3.05
CA GLN A 70 7.32 8.45 -2.53
C GLN A 70 7.30 8.47 -1.00
N ARG A 71 8.29 9.12 -0.38
CA ARG A 71 8.32 9.35 1.09
C ARG A 71 7.05 10.00 1.63
N SER A 72 6.47 10.90 0.85
CA SER A 72 5.23 11.61 1.17
C SER A 72 4.03 10.67 1.24
N CYS A 73 4.12 9.47 0.65
CA CYS A 73 3.06 8.49 0.70
C CYS A 73 2.88 7.95 2.11
N THR A 74 1.69 8.16 2.65
CA THR A 74 1.25 7.57 3.93
C THR A 74 0.47 6.30 3.66
N ILE A 75 0.89 5.21 4.29
CA ILE A 75 0.18 3.92 4.21
C ILE A 75 -0.38 3.61 5.60
N ILE A 76 -1.69 3.42 5.68
CA ILE A 76 -2.40 3.04 6.91
C ILE A 76 -3.01 1.65 6.72
N ALA A 77 -2.50 0.68 7.49
CA ALA A 77 -2.87 -0.73 7.38
C ALA A 77 -3.24 -1.36 8.74
N GLU A 78 -3.67 -0.56 9.71
CA GLU A 78 -4.19 -1.04 11.01
C GLU A 78 -5.35 -2.03 10.83
N GLY A 79 -5.52 -2.97 11.76
CA GLY A 79 -6.62 -3.94 11.69
C GLY A 79 -6.48 -4.93 10.53
N ASN A 80 -5.24 -5.27 10.16
CA ASN A 80 -4.90 -6.36 9.24
C ASN A 80 -4.22 -7.51 10.00
N HIS A 81 -3.90 -8.60 9.30
CA HIS A 81 -3.19 -9.75 9.85
C HIS A 81 -1.68 -9.72 9.54
N LEU A 82 -1.09 -8.51 9.50
CA LEU A 82 0.31 -8.33 9.16
C LEU A 82 1.19 -9.00 10.23
N THR A 83 1.94 -10.03 9.83
CA THR A 83 2.85 -10.69 10.76
C THR A 83 4.07 -9.81 11.04
N LEU A 84 4.67 -9.94 12.22
CA LEU A 84 5.92 -9.25 12.56
C LEU A 84 7.01 -9.49 11.50
N ARG A 85 7.10 -10.73 10.98
CA ARG A 85 8.03 -11.10 9.90
C ARG A 85 7.76 -10.33 8.62
N ALA A 86 6.49 -10.19 8.22
CA ALA A 86 6.13 -9.45 7.01
C ALA A 86 6.42 -7.94 7.15
N ILE A 87 6.19 -7.37 8.34
CA ILE A 87 6.53 -5.97 8.63
C ILE A 87 8.04 -5.76 8.56
N GLN A 88 8.82 -6.63 9.19
CA GLN A 88 10.28 -6.56 9.16
C GLN A 88 10.83 -6.71 7.73
N ALA A 89 10.30 -7.65 6.96
CA ALA A 89 10.66 -7.82 5.56
C ALA A 89 10.39 -6.54 4.75
N PHE A 90 9.20 -5.94 4.91
CA PHE A 90 8.87 -4.69 4.23
C PHE A 90 9.78 -3.52 4.65
N GLN A 91 10.14 -3.43 5.93
CA GLN A 91 11.09 -2.43 6.44
C GLN A 91 12.51 -2.63 5.86
N GLN A 92 12.95 -3.88 5.71
CA GLN A 92 14.22 -4.19 5.05
C GLN A 92 14.21 -3.74 3.59
N GLU A 93 13.11 -3.98 2.86
CA GLU A 93 12.98 -3.51 1.47
C GLU A 93 13.04 -1.98 1.37
N ILE A 94 12.42 -1.25 2.31
CA ILE A 94 12.54 0.21 2.39
C ILE A 94 14.00 0.62 2.63
N ALA A 95 14.71 -0.06 3.54
CA ALA A 95 16.11 0.24 3.83
C ALA A 95 17.03 -0.01 2.63
N ILE A 96 16.80 -1.10 1.88
CA ILE A 96 17.55 -1.42 0.64
C ILE A 96 17.31 -0.35 -0.42
N GLN A 97 16.07 0.12 -0.60
CA GLN A 97 15.76 1.21 -1.53
C GLN A 97 16.47 2.52 -1.14
N GLN A 98 16.48 2.84 0.16
CA GLN A 98 17.18 4.03 0.67
C GLN A 98 18.71 3.98 0.47
N ALA A 99 19.30 2.79 0.55
CA ALA A 99 20.74 2.60 0.33
C ALA A 99 21.15 2.71 -1.15
N THR A 100 20.22 2.51 -2.08
CA THR A 100 20.51 2.41 -3.52
C THR A 100 20.06 3.62 -4.34
N ASN A 101 19.02 4.33 -3.91
CA ASN A 101 18.51 5.53 -4.55
C ASN A 101 18.20 6.58 -3.48
N ALA A 102 18.64 7.83 -3.66
CA ALA A 102 18.50 8.93 -2.70
C ALA A 102 17.04 9.36 -2.36
N THR A 103 16.05 8.52 -2.65
CA THR A 103 14.64 8.70 -2.33
C THR A 103 14.25 7.87 -1.12
N LEU A 104 13.72 8.54 -0.11
CA LEU A 104 13.19 7.89 1.08
C LEU A 104 11.85 7.18 0.72
N GLY A 105 11.69 5.91 1.12
CA GLY A 105 10.43 5.15 0.92
C GLY A 105 9.25 5.69 1.76
N PRO A 106 8.02 5.16 1.54
CA PRO A 106 6.79 5.69 2.12
C PRO A 106 6.76 5.62 3.65
N ARG A 107 5.98 6.51 4.27
CA ARG A 107 5.70 6.47 5.71
C ARG A 107 4.62 5.43 6.01
N PHE A 108 5.04 4.35 6.66
CA PHE A 108 4.14 3.28 7.09
C PHE A 108 3.68 3.51 8.53
N LEU A 109 2.36 3.58 8.77
CA LEU A 109 1.76 3.78 10.09
C LEU A 109 0.93 2.55 10.50
N PHE A 110 1.13 2.06 11.73
CA PHE A 110 0.36 0.96 12.33
C PHE A 110 0.09 1.17 13.82
N SER A 111 -1.00 0.56 14.30
CA SER A 111 -1.20 0.11 15.68
C SER A 111 -1.09 -1.42 15.69
N ILE A 112 -0.32 -1.96 16.64
CA ILE A 112 -0.25 -3.39 16.97
C ILE A 112 -1.27 -3.63 18.08
N TYR A 113 -2.28 -4.46 17.83
CA TYR A 113 -3.11 -5.08 18.86
C TYR A 113 -3.25 -6.57 18.56
#